data_AF-A0A957D6I7-F1
#
_entry.id   AF-A0A957D6I7-F1
#
_cell.length_a   1.000
_cell.length_b   1.000
_cell.length_c   1.000
_cell.angle_alpha   90.00
_cell.angle_beta   90.00
_cell.angle_gamma   90.00
#
_symmetry.space_group_name_H-M   'P 1'
#
loop_
_entity.id
_entity.type
_entity.pdbx_description
1 polymer ?
#
loop_
_entity_poly.entity_id
_entity_poly.type
_entity_poly.pdbx_seq_one_letter_code
_entity_poly.pdbx_strand_id
1 'polypeptide(L)'
;MDIKEKPIISMPLPTTAEIDQLVSERKLLRILHPEVQMQVRHMLDEKAESRQYVIENGEQLYLSFEHVEDSQQRNYFYRLIQRYQSGERVSLRALPPALQQLLQPELTRFGYTVGAMLVGAVAGIGIGILAMAATILVTNVVEWVTGYATTKFAGMEVTAVTFVVFSIVGWVAIGILAWNKPYLWGNFSKSAATIRRKLFR
;
A
#
# COMPACT_ATOMS: atom_id res chain seq x y z
N MET A 1 -27.80 4.48 -28.34
CA MET A 1 -27.37 5.70 -27.62
C MET A 1 -25.96 5.98 -28.09
N ASP A 2 -25.80 6.85 -29.08
CA ASP A 2 -24.48 7.28 -29.53
C ASP A 2 -23.89 8.22 -28.49
N ILE A 3 -22.83 7.76 -27.83
CA ILE A 3 -22.01 8.63 -26.99
C ILE A 3 -21.20 9.48 -27.96
N LYS A 4 -21.65 10.70 -28.22
CA LYS A 4 -20.84 11.72 -28.92
C LYS A 4 -19.56 11.90 -28.11
N GLU A 5 -18.46 11.33 -28.60
CA GLU A 5 -17.13 11.61 -28.09
C GLU A 5 -16.90 13.12 -28.17
N LYS A 6 -16.88 13.77 -27.00
CA LYS A 6 -16.58 15.20 -26.91
C LYS A 6 -15.11 15.35 -27.33
N PRO A 7 -14.80 16.17 -28.35
CA PRO A 7 -13.43 16.28 -28.83
C PRO A 7 -12.53 16.70 -27.67
N ILE A 8 -11.46 15.92 -27.46
CA ILE A 8 -10.41 16.23 -26.48
C ILE A 8 -9.72 17.48 -27.02
N ILE A 9 -10.11 18.65 -26.49
CA ILE A 9 -9.44 19.92 -26.80
C ILE A 9 -8.05 19.81 -26.21
N SER A 10 -7.06 19.55 -27.05
CA SER A 10 -5.65 19.67 -26.68
C SER A 10 -5.37 21.14 -26.37
N MET A 11 -5.37 21.50 -25.08
CA MET A 11 -4.92 22.81 -24.64
C MET A 11 -3.45 22.96 -25.06
N PRO A 12 -3.05 24.10 -25.65
CA PRO A 12 -1.65 24.36 -25.93
C PRO A 12 -0.85 24.28 -24.64
N LEU A 13 0.32 23.64 -24.69
CA LEU A 13 1.21 23.54 -23.54
C LEU A 13 1.59 24.97 -23.07
N PRO A 14 1.37 25.31 -21.79
CA PRO A 14 1.68 26.64 -21.30
C PRO A 14 3.19 26.89 -21.37
N THR A 15 3.56 28.11 -21.72
CA THR A 15 4.96 28.54 -21.75
C THR A 15 5.53 28.65 -20.33
N THR A 16 6.86 28.64 -20.19
CA THR A 16 7.52 28.76 -18.87
C THR A 16 7.09 30.03 -18.12
N ALA A 17 6.92 31.15 -18.83
CA ALA A 17 6.48 32.41 -18.24
C ALA A 17 5.04 32.33 -17.69
N GLU A 18 4.15 31.65 -18.42
CA GLU A 18 2.76 31.41 -17.96
C GLU A 18 2.74 30.49 -16.74
N ILE A 19 3.60 29.47 -16.70
CA ILE A 19 3.70 28.57 -15.54
C ILE A 19 4.16 29.33 -14.30
N ASP A 20 5.18 30.18 -14.41
CA ASP A 20 5.66 30.98 -13.28
C ASP A 20 4.56 31.91 -12.76
N GLN A 21 3.78 32.51 -13.66
CA GLN A 21 2.61 33.31 -13.29
C GLN A 21 1.57 32.46 -12.56
N LEU A 22 1.17 31.31 -13.11
CA LEU A 22 0.16 30.44 -12.53
C LEU A 22 0.59 29.84 -11.18
N VAL A 23 1.88 29.57 -10.99
CA VAL A 23 2.46 29.17 -9.70
C VAL A 23 2.36 30.32 -8.70
N SER A 24 2.69 31.56 -9.11
CA SER A 24 2.56 32.74 -8.24
C SER A 24 1.11 32.99 -7.81
N GLU A 25 0.15 32.71 -8.69
CA GLU A 25 -1.29 32.76 -8.43
C GLU A 25 -1.84 31.55 -7.67
N ARG A 26 -0.98 30.58 -7.30
CA ARG A 26 -1.33 29.32 -6.63
C ARG A 26 -2.35 28.46 -7.40
N LYS A 27 -2.40 28.64 -8.72
CA LYS A 27 -3.19 27.79 -9.62
C LYS A 27 -2.44 26.51 -9.98
N LEU A 28 -1.11 26.54 -9.92
CA LEU A 28 -0.26 25.36 -10.09
C LEU A 28 0.52 25.05 -8.82
N LEU A 29 0.64 23.76 -8.52
CA LEU A 29 1.54 23.25 -7.49
C LEU A 29 2.44 22.19 -8.09
N ARG A 30 3.75 22.44 -8.05
CA ARG A 30 4.76 21.46 -8.46
C ARG A 30 4.69 20.22 -7.57
N ILE A 31 4.79 19.05 -8.20
CA ILE A 31 4.92 17.77 -7.51
C ILE A 31 6.41 17.57 -7.23
N LEU A 32 6.79 17.54 -5.95
CA LEU A 32 8.18 17.40 -5.52
C LEU A 32 8.60 15.94 -5.32
N HIS A 33 7.66 15.06 -4.96
CA HIS A 33 7.97 13.67 -4.64
C HIS A 33 8.08 12.80 -5.89
N PRO A 34 9.20 12.10 -6.10
CA PRO A 34 9.40 11.26 -7.29
C PRO A 34 8.40 10.11 -7.37
N GLU A 35 7.99 9.54 -6.23
CA GLU A 35 6.97 8.49 -6.17
C GLU A 35 5.61 8.99 -6.68
N VAL A 36 5.21 10.19 -6.27
CA VAL A 36 3.97 10.82 -6.73
C VAL A 36 4.07 11.18 -8.20
N GLN A 37 5.23 11.66 -8.67
CA GLN A 37 5.43 11.92 -10.10
C GLN A 37 5.25 10.66 -10.94
N MET A 38 5.86 9.54 -10.55
CA MET A 38 5.70 8.25 -11.24
C MET A 38 4.24 7.79 -11.26
N GLN A 39 3.56 7.87 -10.12
CA GLN A 39 2.15 7.51 -10.02
C GLN A 39 1.27 8.38 -10.92
N VAL A 40 1.49 9.69 -10.92
CA VAL A 40 0.75 10.63 -11.76
C VAL A 40 0.98 10.33 -13.24
N ARG A 41 2.22 10.04 -13.68
CA ARG A 41 2.49 9.64 -15.07
C ARG A 41 1.71 8.38 -15.45
N HIS A 42 1.78 7.34 -14.63
CA HIS A 42 1.04 6.10 -14.87
C HIS A 42 -0.48 6.35 -14.97
N MET A 43 -1.03 7.21 -14.11
CA MET A 43 -2.44 7.57 -14.16
C MET A 43 -2.83 8.40 -15.39
N LEU A 44 -1.92 9.22 -15.92
CA LEU A 44 -2.16 10.00 -17.15
C LEU A 44 -2.25 9.11 -18.39
N ASP A 45 -1.59 7.95 -18.35
CA ASP A 45 -1.67 6.92 -19.39
C ASP A 45 -2.99 6.13 -19.29
N GLU A 46 -3.44 5.81 -18.07
CA GLU A 46 -4.66 5.01 -17.86
C GLU A 46 -5.97 5.81 -17.94
N LYS A 47 -5.98 7.06 -17.47
CA LYS A 47 -7.21 7.85 -17.28
C LYS A 47 -7.09 9.23 -17.94
N ALA A 48 -7.73 9.37 -19.11
CA ALA A 48 -7.78 10.63 -19.84
C ALA A 48 -8.35 11.80 -19.00
N GLU A 49 -9.29 11.54 -18.10
CA GLU A 49 -9.90 12.55 -17.22
C GLU A 49 -8.90 13.18 -16.23
N SER A 50 -7.82 12.50 -15.89
CA SER A 50 -6.80 13.04 -14.97
C SER A 50 -5.98 14.16 -15.60
N ARG A 51 -5.94 14.23 -16.94
CA ARG A 51 -5.15 15.22 -17.69
C ARG A 51 -5.60 16.65 -17.44
N GLN A 52 -6.86 16.88 -17.04
CA GLN A 52 -7.35 18.22 -16.70
C GLN A 52 -6.75 18.76 -15.39
N TYR A 53 -6.23 17.87 -14.52
CA TYR A 53 -5.68 18.24 -13.22
C TYR A 53 -4.15 18.21 -13.19
N VAL A 54 -3.50 17.85 -14.29
CA VAL A 54 -2.04 17.71 -14.35
C VAL A 54 -1.51 18.40 -15.60
N ILE A 55 -0.53 19.27 -15.40
CA ILE A 55 0.21 19.91 -16.47
C ILE A 55 1.65 19.38 -16.44
N GLU A 56 2.11 18.90 -17.59
CA GLU A 56 3.49 18.48 -17.79
C GLU A 56 4.25 19.61 -18.50
N ASN A 57 5.37 20.04 -17.92
CA ASN A 57 6.30 20.96 -18.55
C ASN A 57 7.72 20.40 -18.46
N GLY A 58 8.18 19.83 -19.58
CA GLY A 58 9.45 19.10 -19.63
C GLY A 58 9.43 17.91 -18.67
N GLU A 59 10.38 17.85 -17.74
CA GLU A 59 10.46 16.78 -16.75
C GLU A 59 9.58 17.02 -15.51
N GLN A 60 9.00 18.21 -15.38
CA GLN A 60 8.29 18.63 -14.18
C GLN A 60 6.79 18.44 -14.33
N LEU A 61 6.17 17.93 -13.27
CA LEU A 61 4.72 17.77 -13.18
C LEU A 61 4.14 18.76 -12.20
N TYR A 62 3.02 19.35 -12.60
CA TYR A 62 2.27 20.34 -11.85
C TYR A 62 0.84 19.87 -11.69
N LEU A 63 0.30 19.99 -10.47
CA LEU A 63 -1.13 19.84 -10.22
C LEU A 63 -1.82 21.17 -10.54
N SER A 64 -2.82 21.10 -11.41
CA SER A 64 -3.66 22.24 -11.77
C SER A 64 -4.89 22.34 -10.88
N PHE A 65 -5.08 23.53 -10.33
CA PHE A 65 -6.29 23.93 -9.60
C PHE A 65 -7.10 24.98 -10.36
N GLU A 66 -6.87 25.14 -11.66
CA GLU A 66 -7.60 26.13 -12.47
C GLU A 66 -9.12 25.86 -12.49
N HIS A 67 -9.51 24.60 -12.38
CA HIS A 67 -10.90 24.16 -12.30
C HIS A 67 -11.58 24.48 -10.95
N VAL A 68 -10.83 24.96 -9.95
CA VAL A 68 -11.37 25.34 -8.64
C VAL A 68 -11.66 26.83 -8.65
N GLU A 69 -12.92 27.19 -8.89
CA GLU A 69 -13.37 28.59 -9.00
C GLU A 69 -13.11 29.37 -7.69
N ASP A 70 -13.47 28.77 -6.54
CA ASP A 70 -13.31 29.42 -5.24
C ASP A 70 -11.83 29.55 -4.84
N SER A 71 -11.38 30.80 -4.71
CA SER A 71 -10.03 31.14 -4.26
C SER A 71 -9.71 30.68 -2.84
N GLN A 72 -10.68 30.65 -1.92
CA GLN A 72 -10.49 30.18 -0.56
C GLN A 72 -10.24 28.67 -0.56
N GLN A 73 -11.11 27.92 -1.24
CA GLN A 73 -10.97 26.48 -1.41
C GLN A 73 -9.67 26.09 -2.13
N ARG A 74 -9.30 26.82 -3.19
CA ARG A 74 -8.03 26.63 -3.91
C ARG A 74 -6.82 26.81 -2.99
N ASN A 75 -6.80 27.88 -2.21
CA ASN A 75 -5.75 28.12 -1.21
C ASN A 75 -5.68 27.02 -0.15
N TYR A 76 -6.83 26.52 0.29
CA TYR A 76 -6.91 25.40 1.23
C TYR A 76 -6.31 24.12 0.64
N PHE A 77 -6.68 23.75 -0.59
CA PHE A 77 -6.12 22.58 -1.28
C PHE A 77 -4.62 22.70 -1.51
N TYR A 78 -4.16 23.87 -1.97
CA TYR A 78 -2.74 24.16 -2.17
C TYR A 78 -1.94 23.89 -0.89
N ARG A 79 -2.37 24.47 0.25
CA ARG A 79 -1.69 24.27 1.55
C ARG A 79 -1.78 22.84 2.04
N LEU A 80 -2.92 22.17 1.85
CA LEU A 80 -3.10 20.78 2.25
C LEU A 80 -2.12 19.86 1.52
N ILE A 81 -2.00 20.02 0.20
CA ILE A 81 -1.09 19.22 -0.62
C ILE A 81 0.36 19.60 -0.34
N GLN A 82 0.67 20.87 -0.11
CA GLN A 82 2.01 21.30 0.28
C GLN A 82 2.46 20.66 1.61
N ARG A 83 1.59 20.62 2.62
CA ARG A 83 1.84 19.93 3.90
C ARG A 83 2.03 18.43 3.72
N TYR A 84 1.21 17.82 2.86
CA TYR A 84 1.39 16.42 2.48
C TYR A 84 2.77 16.19 1.84
N GLN A 85 3.17 17.05 0.91
CA GLN A 85 4.49 16.98 0.27
C GLN A 85 5.65 17.32 1.24
N SER A 86 5.43 18.02 2.35
CA SER A 86 6.46 18.15 3.40
C SER A 86 6.53 16.94 4.34
N GLY A 87 5.78 15.86 4.06
CA GLY A 87 5.75 14.65 4.88
C GLY A 87 4.80 14.73 6.09
N GLU A 88 3.97 15.77 6.17
CA GLU A 88 3.02 15.90 7.27
C GLU A 88 1.83 14.94 7.09
N ARG A 89 1.38 14.35 8.20
CA ARG A 89 0.22 13.45 8.21
C ARG A 89 -1.08 14.23 8.13
N VAL A 90 -1.48 14.61 6.92
CA VAL A 90 -2.73 15.31 6.64
C VAL A 90 -3.75 14.39 5.97
N SER A 91 -5.04 14.59 6.27
CA SER A 91 -6.11 13.85 5.60
C SER A 91 -6.41 14.46 4.24
N LEU A 92 -6.21 13.68 3.17
CA LEU A 92 -6.51 14.11 1.80
C LEU A 92 -8.00 13.97 1.43
N ARG A 93 -8.87 13.52 2.35
CA ARG A 93 -10.30 13.28 2.09
C ARG A 93 -11.08 14.54 1.69
N ALA A 94 -10.54 15.72 2.00
CA ALA A 94 -11.15 16.99 1.64
C ALA A 94 -10.87 17.41 0.17
N LEU A 95 -9.92 16.74 -0.51
CA LEU A 95 -9.63 17.04 -1.91
C LEU A 95 -10.73 16.52 -2.85
N PRO A 96 -10.87 17.08 -4.06
CA PRO A 96 -11.70 16.48 -5.10
C PRO A 96 -11.29 15.02 -5.38
N PRO A 97 -12.23 14.10 -5.68
CA PRO A 97 -11.93 12.68 -5.88
C PRO A 97 -10.83 12.41 -6.92
N ALA A 98 -10.77 13.20 -8.00
CA ALA A 98 -9.72 13.08 -9.01
C ALA A 98 -8.31 13.37 -8.43
N LEU A 99 -8.17 14.45 -7.66
CA LEU A 99 -6.93 14.79 -6.97
C LEU A 99 -6.59 13.81 -5.84
N GLN A 100 -7.61 13.25 -5.16
CA GLN A 100 -7.39 12.21 -4.17
C GLN A 100 -6.75 10.98 -4.79
N GLN A 101 -7.22 10.52 -5.95
CA GLN A 101 -6.64 9.34 -6.61
C GLN A 101 -5.20 9.58 -7.06
N LEU A 102 -4.86 10.80 -7.49
CA LEU A 102 -3.51 11.18 -7.91
C LEU A 102 -2.51 11.25 -6.75
N LEU A 103 -2.98 11.62 -5.55
CA LEU A 103 -2.14 11.91 -4.39
C LEU A 103 -2.20 10.87 -3.29
N GLN A 104 -3.26 10.07 -3.23
CA GLN A 104 -3.27 8.91 -2.37
C GLN A 104 -2.16 8.01 -2.89
N PRO A 105 -1.13 7.75 -2.08
CA PRO A 105 -0.20 6.71 -2.45
C PRO A 105 -1.10 5.49 -2.61
N GLU A 106 -1.12 4.89 -3.80
CA GLU A 106 -1.46 3.48 -3.84
C GLU A 106 -0.61 2.90 -2.71
N LEU A 107 -1.24 2.34 -1.67
CA LEU A 107 -0.48 1.54 -0.71
C LEU A 107 0.30 0.61 -1.62
N THR A 108 1.59 0.89 -1.76
CA THR A 108 2.31 0.43 -2.95
C THR A 108 2.13 -1.06 -2.97
N ARG A 109 1.92 -1.69 -4.13
CA ARG A 109 1.85 -3.17 -4.19
C ARG A 109 2.97 -3.76 -3.33
N PHE A 110 4.14 -3.11 -3.35
CA PHE A 110 5.26 -3.33 -2.45
C PHE A 110 4.94 -3.29 -0.94
N GLY A 111 4.30 -2.23 -0.41
CA GLY A 111 3.86 -2.18 0.99
C GLY A 111 2.90 -3.30 1.36
N TYR A 112 1.98 -3.68 0.46
CA TYR A 112 1.16 -4.88 0.64
C TYR A 112 1.98 -6.17 0.59
N THR A 113 2.98 -6.28 -0.30
CA THR A 113 3.87 -7.45 -0.38
C THR A 113 4.66 -7.62 0.89
N VAL A 114 5.31 -6.56 1.36
CA VAL A 114 6.11 -6.56 2.59
C VAL A 114 5.22 -6.87 3.78
N GLY A 115 4.04 -6.26 3.86
CA GLY A 115 3.05 -6.59 4.87
C GLY A 115 2.64 -8.07 4.84
N ALA A 116 2.25 -8.58 3.68
CA ALA A 116 1.85 -9.99 3.49
C ALA A 116 2.97 -10.96 3.85
N MET A 117 4.21 -10.65 3.46
CA MET A 117 5.38 -11.44 3.82
C MET A 117 5.61 -11.47 5.34
N LEU A 118 5.53 -10.33 6.02
CA LEU A 118 5.73 -10.24 7.47
C LEU A 118 4.65 -11.02 8.24
N VAL A 119 3.38 -10.81 7.88
CA VAL A 119 2.26 -11.53 8.51
C VAL A 119 2.39 -13.02 8.26
N GLY A 120 2.69 -13.41 7.02
CA GLY A 120 2.93 -14.80 6.67
C GLY A 120 4.09 -15.39 7.47
N ALA A 121 5.19 -14.67 7.67
CA ALA A 121 6.36 -15.19 8.39
C ALA A 121 6.02 -15.47 9.86
N VAL A 122 5.33 -14.55 10.53
CA VAL A 122 4.87 -14.74 11.92
C VAL A 122 3.93 -15.93 12.01
N ALA A 123 2.98 -16.05 11.08
CA ALA A 123 2.04 -17.16 11.08
C ALA A 123 2.71 -18.51 10.73
N GLY A 124 3.69 -18.49 9.84
CA GLY A 124 4.53 -19.64 9.48
C GLY A 124 5.25 -20.19 10.71
N ILE A 125 5.92 -19.33 11.49
CA ILE A 125 6.57 -19.73 12.75
C ILE A 125 5.56 -20.41 13.69
N GLY A 126 4.35 -19.85 13.83
CA GLY A 126 3.29 -20.44 14.65
C GLY A 126 2.88 -21.84 14.17
N ILE A 127 2.70 -22.02 12.86
CA ILE A 127 2.41 -23.33 12.26
C ILE A 127 3.56 -24.31 12.47
N GLY A 128 4.81 -23.87 12.31
CA GLY A 128 5.99 -24.68 12.54
C GLY A 128 6.07 -25.20 13.97
N ILE A 129 5.83 -24.35 14.98
CA ILE A 129 5.84 -24.74 16.39
C ILE A 129 4.74 -25.78 16.65
N LEU A 130 3.53 -25.57 16.11
CA LEU A 130 2.43 -26.52 16.25
C LEU A 130 2.75 -27.87 15.60
N ALA A 131 3.35 -27.88 14.41
CA ALA A 131 3.77 -29.10 13.73
C ALA A 131 4.85 -29.85 14.52
N MET A 132 5.84 -29.13 15.07
CA MET A 132 6.85 -29.71 15.95
C MET A 132 6.23 -30.38 17.18
N ALA A 133 5.30 -29.70 17.86
CA ALA A 133 4.61 -30.23 19.02
C ALA A 133 3.76 -31.46 18.68
N ALA A 134 3.07 -31.44 17.54
CA ALA A 134 2.28 -32.57 17.04
C ALA A 134 3.18 -33.79 16.74
N THR A 135 4.34 -33.58 16.12
CA THR A 135 5.29 -34.68 15.85
C THR A 135 5.78 -35.32 17.15
N ILE A 136 6.16 -34.54 18.16
CA ILE A 136 6.57 -35.06 19.47
C ILE A 136 5.44 -35.91 20.08
N LEU A 137 4.20 -35.41 20.02
CA LEU A 137 3.04 -36.11 20.54
C LEU A 137 2.80 -37.45 19.82
N VAL A 138 2.87 -37.46 18.48
CA VAL A 138 2.72 -38.69 17.68
C VAL A 138 3.82 -39.69 18.00
N THR A 139 5.08 -39.25 18.09
CA THR A 139 6.20 -40.13 18.45
C THR A 139 5.99 -40.77 19.82
N ASN A 140 5.56 -40.00 20.82
CA ASN A 140 5.26 -40.53 22.15
C ASN A 140 4.11 -41.55 22.13
N VAL A 141 3.07 -41.32 21.33
CA VAL A 141 1.95 -42.26 21.18
C VAL A 141 2.43 -43.56 20.51
N VAL A 142 3.26 -43.48 19.47
CA VAL A 142 3.81 -44.67 18.79
C VAL A 142 4.71 -45.47 19.72
N GLU A 143 5.56 -44.80 20.50
CA GLU A 143 6.41 -45.46 21.50
C GLU A 143 5.56 -46.17 22.56
N TRP A 144 4.49 -45.53 23.04
CA TRP A 144 3.55 -46.14 23.99
C TRP A 144 2.85 -47.38 23.44
N VAL A 145 2.40 -47.36 22.18
CA VAL A 145 1.69 -48.48 21.55
C VAL A 145 2.62 -49.65 21.19
N THR A 146 3.82 -49.35 20.70
CA THR A 146 4.73 -50.37 20.13
C THR A 146 5.76 -50.90 21.13
N GLY A 147 6.03 -50.18 22.22
CA GLY A 147 7.05 -50.54 23.22
C GLY A 147 8.49 -50.36 22.75
N TYR A 148 8.74 -49.83 21.55
CA TYR A 148 10.08 -49.60 21.01
C TYR A 148 10.55 -48.16 21.26
N ALA A 149 11.61 -48.01 22.07
CA ALA A 149 12.27 -46.72 22.34
C ALA A 149 13.12 -46.28 21.13
N THR A 150 12.53 -45.50 20.23
CA THR A 150 13.17 -45.04 18.98
C THR A 150 13.88 -43.69 19.10
N THR A 151 13.93 -43.08 20.30
CA THR A 151 13.76 -41.62 20.40
C THR A 151 14.95 -40.73 20.77
N LYS A 152 16.17 -41.22 21.02
CA LYS A 152 17.19 -40.33 21.63
C LYS A 152 18.00 -39.41 20.69
N PHE A 153 18.23 -39.77 19.42
CA PHE A 153 19.00 -38.93 18.48
C PHE A 153 18.22 -38.54 17.22
N ALA A 154 17.46 -39.45 16.63
CA ALA A 154 16.63 -39.15 15.45
C ALA A 154 15.47 -38.18 15.76
N GLY A 155 14.98 -38.15 17.01
CA GLY A 155 13.83 -37.32 17.39
C GLY A 155 14.10 -35.81 17.33
N MET A 156 15.30 -35.35 17.69
CA MET A 156 15.66 -33.92 17.64
C MET A 156 15.84 -33.43 16.19
N GLU A 157 16.44 -34.25 15.33
CA GLU A 157 16.63 -33.89 13.92
C GLU A 157 15.29 -33.84 13.18
N VAL A 158 14.43 -34.84 13.38
CA VAL A 158 13.11 -34.92 12.73
C VAL A 158 12.20 -33.77 13.16
N THR A 159 12.23 -33.38 14.44
CA THR A 159 11.41 -32.26 14.94
C THR A 159 11.89 -30.90 14.41
N ALA A 160 13.20 -30.69 14.30
CA ALA A 160 13.76 -29.49 13.68
C ALA A 160 13.43 -29.40 12.17
N VAL A 161 13.57 -30.50 11.44
CA VAL A 161 13.21 -30.57 10.01
C VAL A 161 11.72 -30.28 9.82
N THR A 162 10.86 -30.89 10.66
CA THR A 162 9.42 -30.65 10.63
C THR A 162 9.10 -29.17 10.89
N PHE A 163 9.72 -28.56 11.91
CA PHE A 163 9.55 -27.14 12.19
C PHE A 163 9.86 -26.26 10.97
N VAL A 164 11.02 -26.46 10.33
CA VAL A 164 11.44 -25.63 9.19
C VAL A 164 10.51 -25.82 8.00
N VAL A 165 10.20 -27.06 7.63
CA VAL A 165 9.33 -27.36 6.47
C VAL A 165 7.94 -26.75 6.68
N PHE A 166 7.32 -26.98 7.83
CA PHE A 166 5.97 -26.45 8.10
C PHE A 166 5.97 -24.94 8.30
N SER A 167 7.07 -24.33 8.77
CA SER A 167 7.20 -22.87 8.83
C SER A 167 7.21 -22.24 7.44
N ILE A 168 7.96 -22.82 6.51
CA ILE A 168 8.04 -22.32 5.12
C ILE A 168 6.71 -22.52 4.42
N VAL A 169 6.11 -23.72 4.53
CA VAL A 169 4.80 -24.00 3.91
C VAL A 169 3.72 -23.10 4.49
N GLY A 170 3.68 -22.93 5.81
CA GLY A 170 2.74 -22.02 6.49
C GLY A 170 2.92 -20.57 6.06
N TRP A 171 4.17 -20.12 5.94
CA TRP A 171 4.50 -18.77 5.46
C TRP A 171 3.97 -18.54 4.04
N VAL A 172 4.28 -19.44 3.11
CA VAL A 172 3.87 -19.30 1.70
C VAL A 172 2.35 -19.37 1.57
N ALA A 173 1.70 -20.35 2.21
CA ALA A 173 0.25 -20.52 2.13
C ALA A 173 -0.50 -19.28 2.68
N ILE A 174 -0.09 -18.77 3.84
CA ILE A 174 -0.71 -17.59 4.45
C ILE A 174 -0.36 -16.32 3.68
N GLY A 175 0.86 -16.20 3.18
CA GLY A 175 1.28 -15.08 2.33
C GLY A 175 0.41 -14.96 1.07
N ILE A 176 0.18 -16.08 0.37
CA ILE A 176 -0.70 -16.12 -0.81
C ILE A 176 -2.15 -15.80 -0.43
N LEU A 177 -2.67 -16.35 0.67
CA LEU A 177 -4.03 -16.05 1.12
C LEU A 177 -4.20 -14.58 1.50
N ALA A 178 -3.22 -13.99 2.18
CA ALA A 178 -3.20 -12.58 2.56
C ALA A 178 -3.12 -11.66 1.33
N TRP A 179 -2.39 -12.08 0.29
CA TRP A 179 -2.29 -11.39 -0.99
C TRP A 179 -3.63 -11.37 -1.74
N ASN A 180 -4.29 -12.53 -1.84
CA ASN A 180 -5.55 -12.66 -2.60
C ASN A 180 -6.77 -12.05 -1.88
N LYS A 181 -6.70 -11.80 -0.57
CA LYS A 181 -7.83 -11.30 0.23
C LYS A 181 -7.47 -10.01 0.99
N PRO A 182 -7.35 -8.86 0.29
CA PRO A 182 -6.98 -7.59 0.90
C PRO A 182 -7.97 -7.10 1.98
N TYR A 183 -9.23 -7.57 1.98
CA TYR A 183 -10.18 -7.19 3.04
C TYR A 183 -9.81 -7.71 4.44
N LEU A 184 -9.03 -8.82 4.54
CA LEU A 184 -8.57 -9.34 5.83
C LEU A 184 -7.61 -8.35 6.53
N TRP A 185 -6.85 -7.58 5.75
CA TRP A 185 -5.95 -6.53 6.25
C TRP A 185 -6.68 -5.38 6.95
N GLY A 186 -7.89 -5.05 6.48
CA GLY A 186 -8.72 -4.01 7.08
C GLY A 186 -9.08 -4.28 8.54
N ASN A 187 -9.20 -5.56 8.92
CA ASN A 187 -9.49 -5.95 10.30
C ASN A 187 -8.23 -5.97 11.17
N PHE A 188 -7.08 -6.41 10.63
CA PHE A 188 -5.82 -6.38 11.37
C PHE A 188 -5.35 -4.97 11.71
N SER A 189 -5.49 -4.00 10.79
CA SER A 189 -5.08 -2.62 11.05
C SER A 189 -5.91 -1.97 12.16
N LYS A 190 -7.22 -2.27 12.21
CA LYS A 190 -8.13 -1.81 13.29
C LYS A 190 -7.75 -2.41 14.64
N SER A 191 -7.40 -3.70 14.68
CA SER A 191 -6.94 -4.37 15.90
C SER A 191 -5.61 -3.80 16.39
N ALA A 192 -4.64 -3.60 15.50
CA ALA A 192 -3.34 -3.00 15.85
C ALA A 192 -3.49 -1.56 16.38
N ALA A 193 -4.37 -0.75 15.78
CA ALA A 193 -4.67 0.60 16.25
C ALA A 193 -5.31 0.59 17.66
N THR A 194 -6.15 -0.41 17.94
CA THR A 194 -6.80 -0.57 19.25
C THR A 194 -5.80 -0.98 20.33
N ILE A 195 -4.90 -1.91 20.05
CA ILE A 195 -3.84 -2.35 20.97
C ILE A 195 -2.88 -1.19 21.27
N ARG A 196 -2.47 -0.43 20.24
CA ARG A 196 -1.61 0.74 20.42
C ARG A 196 -2.26 1.80 21.33
N ARG A 197 -3.56 2.08 21.18
CA ARG A 197 -4.25 3.02 22.09
C ARG A 197 -4.29 2.55 23.55
N LYS A 198 -4.29 1.23 23.80
CA LYS A 198 -4.26 0.67 25.16
C LYS A 198 -2.87 0.70 25.79
N LEU A 199 -1.81 0.55 25.00
CA LEU A 199 -0.42 0.54 25.50
C LEU A 199 0.15 1.94 25.80
N PHE A 200 -0.44 3.00 25.24
CA PHE A 200 0.02 4.38 25.38
C PHE A 200 -0.97 5.29 26.13
N ARG A 201 -1.87 4.69 26.93
CA ARG A 201 -2.68 5.37 27.96
C ARG A 201 -2.21 4.91 29.32
#